data_AF-A0A9E4WQH6-F1
#
_entry.id   AF-A0A9E4WQH6-F1
#
_cell.length_a   1.000
_cell.length_b   1.000
_cell.length_c   1.000
_cell.angle_alpha   90.00
_cell.angle_beta   90.00
_cell.angle_gamma   90.00
#
_symmetry.space_group_name_H-M   'P 1'
#
loop_
_entity.id
_entity.type
_entity.pdbx_description
1 polymer ?
#
loop_
_entity_poly.entity_id
_entity_poly.type
_entity_poly.pdbx_seq_one_letter_code
_entity_poly.pdbx_strand_id
1 'polypeptide(L)'
;GRDDKEALATGGPGAEWYVRATNMLYSFWAQSDTPSYKWYAEQFEKGKAGAEVNVEQMVDDSILCIGGPERCAQIAGHFRDQGVDQLIFLVQHGPTKHEAILDSLRRFGEEVIPQFKNEA
;
A
#
# COMPACT_ATOMS: atom_id res chain seq x y z
N GLY A 1 4.23 1.19 -12.24
CA GLY A 1 4.21 1.85 -13.57
C GLY A 1 5.58 1.70 -14.18
N ARG A 2 5.83 2.28 -15.36
CA ARG A 2 7.22 2.46 -15.86
C ARG A 2 7.94 3.57 -15.11
N ASP A 3 7.17 4.57 -14.69
CA ASP A 3 7.59 5.63 -13.80
C ASP A 3 6.54 5.86 -12.69
N ASP A 4 6.88 6.71 -11.72
CA ASP A 4 6.04 7.00 -10.56
C ASP A 4 4.73 7.69 -10.94
N LYS A 5 4.77 8.58 -11.94
CA LYS A 5 3.59 9.32 -12.40
C LYS A 5 2.57 8.38 -13.04
N GLU A 6 3.01 7.49 -13.92
CA GLU A 6 2.17 6.46 -14.54
C GLU A 6 1.62 5.52 -13.47
N ALA A 7 2.46 5.12 -12.51
CA ALA A 7 2.05 4.24 -11.43
C ALA A 7 0.95 4.86 -10.57
N LEU A 8 1.11 6.12 -10.15
CA LEU A 8 0.11 6.86 -9.39
C LEU A 8 -1.18 7.06 -10.17
N ALA A 9 -1.10 7.42 -11.46
CA ALA A 9 -2.28 7.58 -12.31
C ALA A 9 -3.06 6.26 -12.49
N THR A 10 -2.36 5.11 -12.54
CA THR A 10 -2.97 3.81 -12.80
C THR A 10 -3.45 3.12 -11.52
N GLY A 11 -2.64 3.13 -10.46
CA GLY A 11 -2.89 2.42 -9.20
C GLY A 11 -3.50 3.28 -8.12
N GLY A 12 -3.25 4.59 -8.14
CA GLY A 12 -3.66 5.53 -7.09
C GLY A 12 -5.16 5.55 -6.82
N PRO A 13 -6.04 5.68 -7.83
CA PRO A 13 -7.49 5.69 -7.59
C PRO A 13 -8.02 4.41 -6.93
N GLY A 14 -7.46 3.25 -7.29
CA GLY A 14 -7.85 1.97 -6.68
C GLY A 14 -7.36 1.84 -5.25
N ALA A 15 -6.15 2.32 -4.96
CA ALA A 15 -5.59 2.33 -3.61
C ALA A 15 -6.33 3.33 -2.71
N GLU A 16 -6.66 4.51 -3.21
CA GLU A 16 -7.48 5.48 -2.50
C GLU A 16 -8.84 4.88 -2.12
N TRP A 17 -9.52 4.27 -3.10
CA TRP A 17 -10.79 3.58 -2.85
C TRP A 17 -10.65 2.50 -1.77
N TYR A 18 -9.59 1.69 -1.83
CA TYR A 18 -9.33 0.64 -0.84
C TYR A 18 -9.14 1.21 0.56
N VAL A 19 -8.30 2.23 0.71
CA VAL A 19 -8.04 2.89 2.00
C VAL A 19 -9.32 3.51 2.57
N ARG A 20 -10.15 4.14 1.72
CA ARG A 20 -11.45 4.68 2.15
C ARG A 20 -12.41 3.58 2.59
N ALA A 21 -12.47 2.47 1.84
CA ALA A 21 -13.34 1.34 2.15
C ALA A 21 -12.93 0.63 3.46
N THR A 22 -11.63 0.44 3.68
CA THR A 22 -11.13 -0.15 4.93
C THR A 22 -11.34 0.78 6.12
N ASN A 23 -11.11 2.09 5.96
CA ASN A 23 -11.43 3.07 7.01
C ASN A 23 -12.91 3.08 7.36
N MET A 24 -13.81 2.97 6.38
CA MET A 24 -15.25 2.81 6.64
C MET A 24 -15.54 1.54 7.46
N LEU A 25 -14.94 0.40 7.11
CA LEU A 25 -15.10 -0.84 7.88
C LEU A 25 -14.60 -0.68 9.33
N TYR A 26 -13.42 -0.08 9.50
CA TYR A 26 -12.84 0.19 10.82
C TYR A 26 -13.72 1.14 11.65
N SER A 27 -14.46 2.05 11.01
CA SER A 27 -15.39 2.95 11.71
C SER A 27 -16.55 2.21 12.37
N PHE A 28 -17.03 1.12 11.76
CA PHE A 28 -18.08 0.28 12.37
C PHE A 28 -17.52 -0.54 13.54
N TRP A 29 -16.29 -1.04 13.40
CA TRP A 29 -15.64 -1.79 14.47
C TRP A 29 -15.24 -0.92 15.65
N ALA A 30 -14.84 0.33 15.40
CA ALA A 30 -14.55 1.31 16.43
C ALA A 30 -15.76 1.62 17.33
N GLN A 31 -16.98 1.42 16.83
CA GLN A 31 -18.22 1.59 17.59
C GLN A 31 -18.65 0.31 18.34
N SER A 32 -17.88 -0.78 18.22
CA SER A 32 -18.21 -2.04 18.88
C SER A 32 -17.75 -2.05 20.34
N ASP A 33 -18.58 -2.61 21.22
CA ASP A 33 -18.24 -2.79 22.65
C ASP A 33 -17.27 -3.96 22.90
N THR A 34 -16.82 -4.66 21.86
CA THR A 34 -15.90 -5.81 22.02
C THR A 34 -14.46 -5.36 22.28
N PRO A 35 -13.75 -5.99 23.24
CA PRO A 35 -12.33 -5.71 23.47
C PRO A 35 -11.45 -5.87 22.23
N SER A 36 -11.82 -6.77 21.30
CA SER A 36 -11.04 -7.07 20.10
C SER A 36 -10.82 -5.88 19.16
N TYR A 37 -11.68 -4.85 19.21
CA TYR A 37 -11.61 -3.68 18.34
C TYR A 37 -11.27 -2.37 19.07
N LYS A 38 -10.92 -2.43 20.36
CA LYS A 38 -10.61 -1.24 21.17
C LYS A 38 -9.52 -0.36 20.54
N TRP A 39 -8.52 -0.95 19.91
CA TRP A 39 -7.48 -0.19 19.21
C TRP A 39 -8.06 0.74 18.12
N TYR A 40 -9.05 0.28 17.34
CA TYR A 40 -9.68 1.12 16.33
C TYR A 40 -10.44 2.28 16.98
N ALA A 41 -11.17 2.05 18.07
CA ALA A 41 -11.83 3.13 18.81
C ALA A 41 -10.83 4.23 19.23
N GLU A 42 -9.69 3.84 19.81
CA GLU A 42 -8.62 4.77 20.20
C GLU A 42 -8.02 5.53 19.01
N GLN A 43 -7.86 4.89 17.85
CA GLN A 43 -7.36 5.56 16.64
C GLN A 43 -8.39 6.57 16.08
N PHE A 44 -9.67 6.24 16.15
CA PHE A 44 -10.75 7.12 15.68
C PHE A 44 -10.86 8.37 16.57
N GLU A 45 -10.76 8.22 17.90
CA GLU A 45 -10.68 9.33 18.85
C GLU A 45 -9.49 10.26 18.56
N LYS A 46 -8.37 9.71 18.10
CA LYS A 46 -7.17 10.47 17.68
C LYS A 46 -7.29 11.13 16.30
N GLY A 47 -8.46 11.10 15.66
CA GLY A 47 -8.74 11.82 14.42
C GLY A 47 -8.42 11.05 13.14
N LYS A 48 -8.00 9.78 13.22
CA LYS A 48 -7.67 8.95 12.05
C LYS A 48 -8.88 8.71 11.11
N ALA A 49 -10.09 8.89 11.63
CA ALA A 49 -11.36 8.74 10.94
C ALA A 49 -11.62 9.76 9.82
N GLY A 50 -11.14 11.00 10.02
CA GLY A 50 -11.39 12.14 9.13
C GLY A 50 -10.17 12.58 8.34
N ALA A 51 -9.05 11.85 8.47
CA ALA A 51 -7.83 12.17 7.73
C ALA A 51 -8.07 12.01 6.24
N GLU A 52 -7.66 13.02 5.47
CA GLU A 52 -7.69 12.96 4.02
C GLU A 52 -6.79 11.83 3.53
N VAL A 53 -7.29 11.03 2.58
CA VAL A 53 -6.48 9.98 1.95
C VAL A 53 -5.63 10.63 0.87
N ASN A 54 -4.36 10.88 1.19
CA ASN A 54 -3.36 11.36 0.24
C ASN A 54 -2.47 10.18 -0.19
N VAL A 55 -2.73 9.64 -1.37
CA VAL A 55 -2.00 8.47 -1.90
C VAL A 55 -0.52 8.77 -2.08
N GLU A 56 -0.15 9.95 -2.59
CA GLU A 56 1.25 10.32 -2.82
C GLU A 56 2.02 10.33 -1.49
N GLN A 57 1.45 10.98 -0.46
CA GLN A 57 2.06 10.97 0.87
C GLN A 57 2.16 9.56 1.45
N MET A 58 1.14 8.71 1.25
CA MET A 58 1.18 7.33 1.71
C MET A 58 2.26 6.49 0.99
N VAL A 59 2.56 6.80 -0.27
CA VAL A 59 3.71 6.21 -0.98
C VAL A 59 5.02 6.72 -0.38
N ASP A 60 5.10 8.02 -0.09
CA ASP A 60 6.26 8.63 0.54
C ASP A 60 6.56 8.08 1.93
N ASP A 61 5.53 7.80 2.70
CA ASP A 61 5.61 7.16 4.01
C ASP A 61 5.79 5.63 3.91
N SER A 62 5.96 5.07 2.70
CA SER A 62 6.11 3.63 2.44
C SER A 62 4.93 2.76 2.92
N ILE A 63 3.76 3.37 3.11
CA ILE A 63 2.49 2.69 3.43
C ILE A 63 1.93 1.99 2.19
N LEU A 64 2.09 2.61 1.01
CA LEU A 64 1.67 2.07 -0.28
C LEU A 64 2.86 1.85 -1.20
N CYS A 65 3.00 0.64 -1.75
CA CYS A 65 4.03 0.32 -2.74
C CYS A 65 3.53 0.61 -4.16
N ILE A 66 3.42 1.90 -4.52
CA ILE A 66 3.00 2.35 -5.86
C ILE A 66 4.10 3.22 -6.45
N GLY A 67 4.69 2.79 -7.57
CA GLY A 67 5.74 3.53 -8.25
C GLY A 67 6.26 2.85 -9.50
N GLY A 68 7.31 3.43 -10.08
CA GLY A 68 8.21 2.73 -10.98
C GLY A 68 9.05 1.67 -10.24
N PRO A 69 9.83 0.85 -10.95
CA PRO A 69 10.64 -0.21 -10.35
C PRO A 69 11.57 0.29 -9.23
N GLU A 70 12.29 1.38 -9.46
CA GLU A 70 13.21 1.97 -8.47
C GLU A 70 12.48 2.42 -7.20
N ARG A 71 11.31 3.05 -7.33
CA ARG A 71 10.51 3.48 -6.18
C ARG A 71 10.01 2.29 -5.37
N CYS A 72 9.52 1.25 -6.05
CA CYS A 72 9.11 0.00 -5.40
C CYS A 72 10.29 -0.70 -4.69
N ALA A 73 11.48 -0.68 -5.28
CA ALA A 73 12.69 -1.22 -4.65
C ALA A 73 13.08 -0.43 -3.40
N GLN A 74 13.02 0.91 -3.44
CA GLN A 74 13.25 1.74 -2.25
C GLN A 74 12.28 1.43 -1.11
N ILE A 75 10.99 1.28 -1.43
CA ILE A 75 9.95 0.93 -0.44
C ILE A 75 10.21 -0.45 0.15
N ALA A 76 10.51 -1.46 -0.68
CA ALA A 76 10.85 -2.79 -0.19
C ALA A 76 12.15 -2.77 0.64
N GLY A 77 13.15 -2.00 0.22
CA GLY A 77 14.41 -1.79 0.95
C GLY A 77 14.20 -1.15 2.32
N HIS A 78 13.27 -0.21 2.45
CA HIS A 78 12.92 0.40 3.74
C HIS A 78 12.48 -0.64 4.79
N PHE A 79 11.68 -1.63 4.39
CA PHE A 79 11.28 -2.72 5.29
C PHE A 79 12.41 -3.72 5.53
N ARG A 80 13.19 -4.06 4.50
CA ARG A 80 14.38 -4.92 4.64
C ARG A 80 15.37 -4.34 5.66
N ASP A 81 15.64 -3.04 5.61
CA ASP A 81 16.57 -2.35 6.51
C ASP A 81 16.09 -2.39 7.98
N GLN A 82 14.81 -2.69 8.21
CA GLN A 82 14.22 -2.93 9.53
C GLN A 82 14.20 -4.41 9.94
N GLY A 83 14.78 -5.29 9.13
CA GLY A 83 14.86 -6.74 9.39
C GLY A 83 13.64 -7.54 8.93
N VAL A 84 12.77 -6.98 8.10
CA VAL A 84 11.65 -7.73 7.49
C VAL A 84 12.20 -8.71 6.45
N ASP A 85 11.82 -9.98 6.56
CA ASP A 85 12.25 -11.06 5.65
C ASP A 85 11.21 -11.41 4.57
N GLN A 86 9.95 -11.01 4.76
CA GLN A 86 8.85 -11.28 3.84
C GLN A 86 7.90 -10.08 3.71
N LEU A 87 7.64 -9.69 2.46
CA LEU A 87 6.59 -8.72 2.11
C LEU A 87 5.48 -9.43 1.32
N ILE A 88 4.23 -9.21 1.75
CA ILE A 88 3.04 -9.68 1.05
C ILE A 88 2.30 -8.45 0.51
N PHE A 89 2.09 -8.42 -0.81
CA PHE A 89 1.47 -7.28 -1.48
C PHE A 89 0.03 -7.58 -1.87
N LEU A 90 -0.87 -6.66 -1.54
CA LEU A 90 -2.19 -6.60 -2.16
C LEU A 90 -2.09 -5.86 -3.49
N VAL A 91 -2.16 -6.60 -4.60
CA VAL A 91 -1.96 -6.05 -5.95
C VAL A 91 -3.26 -5.79 -6.72
N GLN A 92 -4.39 -6.28 -6.21
CA GLN A 92 -5.71 -6.03 -6.78
C GLN A 92 -6.54 -5.21 -5.80
N HIS A 93 -6.80 -3.96 -6.16
CA HIS A 93 -7.64 -3.06 -5.37
C HIS A 93 -8.55 -2.23 -6.29
N GLY A 94 -9.83 -2.11 -5.92
CA GLY A 94 -10.80 -1.31 -6.66
C GLY A 94 -10.91 -1.70 -8.14
N PRO A 95 -10.99 -0.72 -9.07
CA PRO A 95 -11.25 -0.97 -10.49
C PRO A 95 -9.98 -1.21 -11.34
N THR A 96 -8.84 -1.52 -10.72
CA THR A 96 -7.59 -1.76 -11.49
C THR A 96 -7.77 -2.91 -12.48
N LYS A 97 -7.49 -2.65 -13.75
CA LYS A 97 -7.65 -3.63 -14.84
C LYS A 97 -6.70 -4.82 -14.66
N HIS A 98 -7.17 -6.00 -15.01
CA HIS A 98 -6.42 -7.25 -14.87
C HIS A 98 -5.06 -7.21 -15.59
N GLU A 99 -5.02 -6.67 -16.80
CA GLU A 99 -3.81 -6.59 -17.62
C GLU A 99 -2.76 -5.68 -16.97
N ALA A 100 -3.20 -4.60 -16.31
CA ALA A 100 -2.31 -3.71 -15.57
C ALA A 100 -1.72 -4.40 -14.35
N ILE A 101 -2.48 -5.26 -13.67
CA ILE A 101 -2.00 -6.07 -12.54
C ILE A 101 -0.94 -7.06 -13.02
N LEU A 102 -1.21 -7.82 -14.09
CA LEU A 102 -0.26 -8.79 -14.63
C LEU A 102 1.04 -8.13 -15.10
N ASP A 103 0.94 -6.99 -15.80
CA ASP A 103 2.11 -6.24 -16.25
C ASP A 103 2.89 -5.64 -15.05
N SER A 104 2.21 -5.22 -13.99
CA SER A 104 2.87 -4.81 -12.74
C SER A 104 3.64 -5.96 -12.09
N LEU A 105 3.02 -7.13 -11.94
CA LEU A 105 3.66 -8.32 -11.39
C LEU A 105 4.87 -8.77 -12.20
N ARG A 106 4.74 -8.78 -13.54
CA ARG A 106 5.83 -9.13 -14.46
C ARG A 106 7.03 -8.20 -14.26
N ARG A 107 6.82 -6.88 -14.32
CA ARG A 107 7.89 -5.88 -14.08
C ARG A 107 8.48 -5.99 -12.68
N PHE A 108 7.65 -6.19 -11.66
CA PHE A 108 8.15 -6.36 -10.29
C PHE A 108 9.10 -7.56 -10.20
N GLY A 109 8.75 -8.68 -10.82
CA GLY A 109 9.62 -9.86 -10.89
C GLY A 109 10.89 -9.68 -11.72
N GLU A 110 10.83 -8.90 -12.79
CA GLU A 110 11.95 -8.66 -13.73
C GLU A 110 12.90 -7.54 -13.26
N GLU A 111 12.39 -6.53 -12.57
CA GLU A 111 13.10 -5.26 -12.34
C GLU A 111 13.29 -4.92 -10.85
N VAL A 112 12.39 -5.39 -9.97
CA VAL A 112 12.46 -5.07 -8.51
C VAL A 112 13.11 -6.21 -7.73
N ILE A 113 12.57 -7.43 -7.82
CA ILE A 113 13.09 -8.59 -7.08
C ILE A 113 14.60 -8.82 -7.33
N PRO A 114 15.14 -8.69 -8.57
CA PRO A 114 16.55 -8.91 -8.80
C PRO A 114 17.49 -7.96 -8.06
N GLN A 115 17.03 -6.78 -7.64
CA GLN A 115 17.85 -5.82 -6.90
C GLN A 115 18.27 -6.35 -5.52
N PHE A 116 17.54 -7.33 -4.97
CA PHE A 116 17.80 -7.94 -3.66
C PHE A 116 18.54 -9.29 -3.75
N LYS A 117 18.83 -9.79 -4.96
CA LYS A 117 19.38 -11.15 -5.15
C LYS A 117 20.85 -11.30 -4.78
N ASN A 118 21.60 -10.21 -4.70
CA ASN A 118 23.06 -10.22 -4.46
C ASN A 118 23.42 -9.76 -3.04
N GLU A 119 22.45 -9.71 -2.12
CA GLU A 119 22.62 -9.15 -0.78
C GLU A 119 22.75 -10.23 0.32
N ALA A 120 23.13 -11.46 -0.07
CA ALA A 120 23.38 -12.59 0.83
C ALA A 120 24.89 -12.77 1.12
#